data_AF-A0A644SY33-F1
#
_entry.id   AF-A0A644SY33-F1
#
_cell.length_a   1.000
_cell.length_b   1.000
_cell.length_c   1.000
_cell.angle_alpha   90.00
_cell.angle_beta   90.00
_cell.angle_gamma   90.00
#
_symmetry.space_group_name_H-M   'P 1'
#
loop_
_entity.id
_entity.type
_entity.pdbx_description
1 polymer ?
#
loop_
_entity_poly.entity_id
_entity_poly.type
_entity_poly.pdbx_seq_one_letter_code
_entity_poly.pdbx_strand_id
1 'polypeptide(L)' 'MDIKDEQDKHEKRKREEYEKKPMINFADSVNRAQFGDLRGLTQGGCLNQIFTTVIIIVVLFFLFQFINK' A
#
# COMPACT_ATOMS: atom_id res chain seq x y z
N MET A 1 -32.53 -10.81 -19.04
CA MET A 1 -32.01 -9.86 -18.04
C MET A 1 -30.65 -9.43 -18.52
N ASP A 2 -30.44 -8.12 -18.67
CA ASP A 2 -29.21 -7.58 -19.24
C ASP A 2 -28.08 -7.70 -18.23
N ILE A 3 -26.95 -8.28 -18.64
CA ILE A 3 -25.78 -8.51 -17.77
C ILE A 3 -25.26 -7.18 -17.21
N LYS A 4 -25.47 -6.07 -17.95
CA LYS A 4 -25.15 -4.71 -17.52
C LYS A 4 -25.97 -4.25 -16.31
N ASP A 5 -27.27 -4.54 -16.28
CA ASP A 5 -28.13 -4.10 -15.17
C ASP A 5 -27.77 -4.81 -13.86
N GLU A 6 -27.32 -6.08 -13.95
CA GLU A 6 -26.84 -6.83 -12.79
C GLU A 6 -25.49 -6.31 -12.28
N GLN A 7 -24.59 -5.93 -13.18
CA GLN A 7 -23.31 -5.30 -12.83
C GLN A 7 -23.52 -3.95 -12.14
N ASP A 8 -24.35 -3.07 -12.71
CA ASP A 8 -24.63 -1.75 -12.14
C ASP A 8 -25.28 -1.85 -10.74
N LYS A 9 -26.19 -2.81 -10.55
CA LYS A 9 -26.82 -3.07 -9.24
C LYS A 9 -25.84 -3.65 -8.23
N HIS A 10 -24.85 -4.40 -8.67
CA HIS A 10 -23.80 -4.94 -7.81
C HIS A 10 -22.79 -3.86 -7.40
N GLU A 11 -22.42 -2.97 -8.32
CA GLU A 11 -21.53 -1.83 -8.04
C GLU A 11 -22.16 -0.82 -7.08
N LYS A 12 -23.45 -0.49 -7.25
CA LYS A 12 -24.16 0.38 -6.30
C LYS A 12 -24.18 -0.18 -4.88
N ARG A 13 -24.46 -1.49 -4.73
CA ARG A 13 -24.43 -2.17 -3.42
C ARG A 13 -23.04 -2.13 -2.77
N LYS A 14 -21.98 -2.36 -3.56
CA LYS A 14 -20.61 -2.22 -3.09
C LYS A 14 -20.32 -0.79 -2.62
N ARG A 15 -20.75 0.23 -3.37
CA ARG A 15 -20.60 1.65 -3.01
C ARG A 15 -21.30 2.01 -1.70
N GLU A 16 -22.53 1.56 -1.50
CA GLU A 16 -23.26 1.77 -0.25
C GLU A 16 -22.59 1.08 0.95
N GLU A 17 -22.00 -0.10 0.73
CA GLU A 17 -21.23 -0.80 1.75
C GLU A 17 -19.89 -0.10 2.04
N TYR A 18 -19.22 0.43 1.00
CA TYR A 18 -18.02 1.26 1.12
C TYR A 18 -18.27 2.53 1.96
N GLU A 19 -19.41 3.20 1.77
CA GLU A 19 -19.79 4.37 2.55
C GLU A 19 -20.11 4.02 4.01
N LYS A 20 -20.68 2.83 4.28
CA LYS A 20 -21.01 2.39 5.65
C LYS A 20 -19.80 1.95 6.47
N LYS A 21 -18.76 1.38 5.85
CA LYS A 21 -17.60 0.81 6.55
C LYS A 21 -16.26 1.28 5.95
N PRO A 22 -15.99 2.60 5.93
CA PRO A 22 -14.80 3.16 5.31
C PRO A 22 -13.50 2.65 5.94
N MET A 23 -13.50 2.43 7.25
CA MET A 23 -12.33 1.93 7.99
C MET A 23 -11.98 0.47 7.70
N ILE A 24 -12.96 -0.39 7.41
CA ILE A 24 -12.69 -1.80 7.08
C ILE A 24 -12.06 -1.89 5.70
N ASN A 25 -12.58 -1.15 4.72
CA ASN A 25 -11.98 -1.11 3.39
C ASN A 25 -10.64 -0.36 3.37
N PHE A 26 -10.45 0.64 4.24
CA PHE A 26 -9.14 1.27 4.43
C PHE A 26 -8.15 0.27 5.01
N ALA A 27 -8.53 -0.48 6.05
CA ALA A 27 -7.70 -1.53 6.61
C ALA A 27 -7.42 -2.64 5.60
N ASP A 28 -8.38 -3.01 4.75
CA ASP A 28 -8.19 -4.02 3.69
C ASP A 28 -7.30 -3.48 2.55
N SER A 29 -7.50 -2.23 2.14
CA SER A 29 -6.68 -1.54 1.14
C SER A 29 -5.26 -1.34 1.64
N VAL A 30 -5.09 -0.95 2.91
CA VAL A 30 -3.78 -0.88 3.57
C VAL A 30 -3.22 -2.27 3.76
N ASN A 31 -3.96 -3.29 4.19
CA ASN A 31 -3.44 -4.65 4.30
C ASN A 31 -2.96 -5.18 2.93
N ARG A 32 -3.68 -4.88 1.85
CA ARG A 32 -3.31 -5.21 0.48
C ARG A 32 -2.17 -4.34 -0.08
N ALA A 33 -2.04 -3.08 0.37
CA ALA A 33 -1.01 -2.14 -0.06
C ALA A 33 0.24 -2.12 0.85
N GLN A 34 0.14 -2.62 2.07
CA GLN A 34 1.19 -2.76 3.10
C GLN A 34 1.84 -4.15 3.01
N PHE A 35 1.14 -5.12 2.39
CA PHE A 35 1.75 -6.14 1.54
C PHE A 35 2.17 -5.58 0.16
N GLY A 36 2.43 -4.28 0.08
CA GLY A 36 3.19 -3.64 -0.98
C GLY A 36 4.60 -4.18 -0.94
N ASP A 37 4.75 -5.32 -1.61
CA ASP A 37 5.95 -5.99 -2.05
C ASP A 37 7.26 -5.23 -1.77
N LEU A 38 7.73 -5.29 -0.52
CA LEU A 38 9.09 -4.89 -0.18
C LEU A 38 10.09 -5.70 -1.02
N ARG A 39 9.68 -6.94 -1.31
CA ARG A 39 10.26 -7.82 -2.30
C ARG A 39 10.31 -7.14 -3.67
N GLY A 40 9.26 -6.51 -4.16
CA GLY A 40 9.19 -5.76 -5.43
C GLY A 40 10.16 -4.58 -5.54
N LEU A 41 10.39 -3.86 -4.43
CA LEU A 41 11.46 -2.86 -4.34
C LEU A 41 12.86 -3.50 -4.43
N THR A 42 13.05 -4.66 -3.80
CA THR A 42 14.30 -5.44 -3.86
C THR A 42 14.43 -6.37 -5.07
N GLN A 43 13.35 -6.54 -5.85
CA GLN A 43 13.25 -7.42 -7.02
C GLN A 43 13.61 -6.66 -8.30
N GLY A 44 13.67 -5.33 -8.22
CA GLY A 44 14.48 -4.55 -9.16
C GLY A 44 15.93 -5.00 -9.09
N GLY A 45 16.62 -4.99 -10.24
CA GLY A 45 18.01 -5.44 -10.34
C GLY A 45 18.96 -4.79 -9.32
N CYS A 46 20.17 -5.32 -9.20
CA CYS A 46 21.19 -4.98 -8.19
C CYS A 46 21.28 -3.48 -7.82
N LEU A 47 21.13 -2.58 -8.80
CA LEU A 47 21.16 -1.13 -8.59
C LEU A 47 20.04 -0.62 -7.68
N ASN A 48 18.79 -1.06 -7.88
CA ASN A 48 17.66 -0.63 -7.04
C ASN A 48 17.85 -1.08 -5.59
N GLN A 49 18.39 -2.28 -5.39
CA GLN A 49 18.71 -2.78 -4.06
C GLN A 49 19.79 -1.91 -3.40
N ILE A 50 20.86 -1.56 -4.11
CA ILE A 50 21.92 -0.67 -3.59
C ILE A 50 21.35 0.70 -3.22
N PHE A 51 20.58 1.34 -4.10
CA PHE A 51 19.98 2.65 -3.82
C PHE A 51 19.06 2.61 -2.59
N THR A 52 18.22 1.58 -2.50
CA THR A 52 17.30 1.41 -1.36
C THR A 52 18.09 1.23 -0.07
N THR A 53 19.14 0.41 -0.07
CA THR A 53 19.98 0.19 1.12
C THR A 53 20.71 1.47 1.54
N VAL A 54 21.26 2.25 0.60
CA VAL A 54 21.94 3.52 0.92
C VAL A 54 20.98 4.51 1.57
N ILE A 55 19.77 4.67 1.02
CA ILE A 55 18.76 5.57 1.59
C ILE A 55 18.42 5.17 3.02
N ILE A 56 18.22 3.88 3.28
CA ILE A 56 17.93 3.36 4.62
C ILE A 56 19.07 3.71 5.60
N ILE A 57 20.33 3.48 5.20
CA ILE A 57 21.50 3.78 6.05
C ILE A 57 21.56 5.28 6.39
N VAL A 58 21.36 6.14 5.40
CA VAL A 58 21.40 7.59 5.59
C VAL A 58 20.31 8.05 6.56
N VAL A 59 19.07 7.56 6.38
CA VAL A 59 17.95 7.90 7.27
C VAL A 59 18.22 7.42 8.70
N LEU A 60 18.69 6.19 8.87
CA LEU A 60 19.03 5.65 10.20
C LEU A 60 20.16 6.44 10.87
N PHE A 61 21.17 6.86 10.09
CA PHE A 61 22.27 7.68 10.60
C PHE A 61 21.77 9.04 11.10
N PHE A 62 20.92 9.72 10.34
CA PHE A 62 20.33 11.00 10.75
C PHE A 62 19.43 10.85 11.98
N LEU A 63 18.61 9.79 12.04
CA LEU A 63 17.78 9.50 13.20
C LEU A 63 18.64 9.24 14.44
N PHE A 64 19.70 8.46 14.30
CA PHE A 64 20.63 8.20 15.39
C PHE A 64 21.30 9.49 15.88
N GLN A 65 21.78 10.34 14.97
CA GLN A 65 22.38 11.63 15.34
C GLN A 65 21.36 12.54 16.02
N PHE A 66 20.11 12.58 15.54
CA PHE A 66 19.05 13.38 16.12
C PHE A 66 18.68 12.93 17.54
N ILE A 67 18.62 11.61 17.78
CA ILE A 67 18.29 11.05 19.11
C ILE A 67 19.43 11.24 20.10
N ASN A 68 20.69 11.12 19.65
CA ASN A 68 21.87 11.26 20.53
C ASN A 68 22.35 12.70 20.69
N LYS A 69 21.59 13.68 20.21
CA LYS A 69 21.83 15.10 20.37
C LYS A 69 20.95 15.66 21.47
#